data_AF-A0A3Q9FZA2-F1
#
_entry.id   AF-A0A3Q9FZA2-F1
#
_cell.length_a   1.000
_cell.length_b   1.000
_cell.length_c   1.000
_cell.angle_alpha   90.00
_cell.angle_beta   90.00
_cell.angle_gamma   90.00
#
_symmetry.space_group_name_H-M   'P 1'
#
loop_
_entity.id
_entity.type
_entity.pdbx_description
1 polymer ?
#
loop_
_entity_poly.entity_id
_entity_poly.type
_entity_poly.pdbx_seq_one_letter_code
_entity_poly.pdbx_strand_id
1 'polypeptide(L)'
;MGVALGWIVVGILRANADVGAGGDAADVTLPGWQAGLAFAAGAVYGLLGWPAAGRDKAPAPATEPAPADAARLPLAESESASWTRVAGGRAQVGVGAITLVSAVLIGFVAGWPAALICAAFGVPLVLLCRVRVSADRRGITVTPAVLPWPRLNVPLERIEEAGHRSVDALRDLGGWGYKAHPGVSGIVLRSGDAISARLTNGSEFVVTVDDAATAAALLNTLADRERSIGGRA
;
A
#
# COMPACT_ATOMS: atom_id res chain seq x y z
N MET A 1 1.36 10.61 12.29
CA MET A 1 2.75 10.46 11.80
C MET A 1 3.54 11.78 11.85
N GLY A 2 2.98 12.91 11.39
CA GLY A 2 3.69 14.20 11.38
C GLY A 2 4.20 14.71 12.74
N VAL A 3 3.43 14.53 13.83
CA VAL A 3 3.82 14.98 15.18
C VAL A 3 5.05 14.25 15.70
N ALA A 4 5.12 12.92 15.54
CA ALA A 4 6.26 12.13 15.99
C ALA A 4 7.53 12.43 15.16
N LEU A 5 7.39 12.57 13.84
CA LEU A 5 8.50 12.92 12.96
C LEU A 5 9.02 14.33 13.25
N GLY A 6 8.13 15.31 13.42
CA GLY A 6 8.49 16.68 13.78
C GLY A 6 9.17 16.76 15.15
N TRP A 7 8.67 16.03 16.14
CA TRP A 7 9.33 15.93 17.44
C TRP A 7 10.73 15.31 17.34
N ILE A 8 10.91 14.20 16.61
CA ILE A 8 12.22 13.56 16.42
C ILE A 8 13.22 14.55 15.81
N VAL A 9 12.84 15.26 14.74
CA VAL A 9 13.74 16.20 14.06
C VAL A 9 14.13 17.36 14.99
N VAL A 10 13.15 17.98 15.67
CA VAL A 10 13.41 19.09 16.60
C VAL A 10 14.21 18.62 17.83
N GLY A 11 13.90 17.44 18.36
CA GLY A 11 14.59 16.84 19.49
C GLY A 11 16.05 16.54 19.18
N ILE A 12 16.33 15.96 18.01
CA ILE A 12 17.71 15.70 17.53
C ILE A 12 18.46 17.02 17.32
N LEU A 13 17.84 18.03 16.69
CA LEU A 13 18.49 19.32 16.46
C LEU A 13 18.82 20.02 17.78
N ARG A 14 17.90 20.01 18.75
CA ARG A 14 18.11 20.61 20.07
C ARG A 14 19.18 19.87 20.85
N ALA A 15 19.14 18.55 20.88
CA ALA A 15 20.14 17.73 21.57
C ALA A 15 21.55 17.92 20.98
N ASN A 16 21.67 18.12 19.66
CA ASN A 16 22.93 18.48 19.02
C ASN A 16 23.35 19.94 19.32
N ALA A 17 22.40 20.88 19.38
CA ALA A 17 22.70 22.28 19.69
C ALA A 17 23.19 22.49 21.13
N ASP A 18 22.65 21.72 22.08
CA ASP A 18 22.99 21.82 23.50
C ASP A 18 24.42 21.33 23.81
N VAL A 19 25.01 20.47 22.97
CA VAL A 19 26.39 19.94 23.12
C VAL A 19 27.45 20.93 22.59
N GLY A 20 27.07 21.87 21.72
CA GLY A 20 27.98 22.90 21.18
C GLY A 20 29.09 22.37 20.26
N ALA A 21 29.85 23.27 19.62
CA ALA A 21 30.80 22.94 18.54
C ALA A 21 32.06 22.15 18.97
N GLY A 22 32.20 21.80 20.25
CA GLY A 22 33.34 21.06 20.80
C GLY A 22 32.97 19.99 21.82
N GLY A 23 31.68 19.70 22.02
CA GLY A 23 31.23 18.63 22.90
C GLY A 23 31.26 17.26 22.20
N ASP A 24 31.37 16.20 23.00
CA ASP A 24 31.46 14.84 22.48
C ASP A 24 30.07 14.36 22.02
N ALA A 25 30.01 13.67 20.89
CA ALA A 25 28.76 13.15 20.34
C ALA A 25 28.11 12.11 21.28
N ALA A 26 28.90 11.52 22.19
CA ALA A 26 28.42 10.59 23.21
C ALA A 26 27.50 11.24 24.27
N ASP A 27 27.56 12.56 24.44
CA ASP A 27 26.75 13.28 25.44
C ASP A 27 25.32 13.60 24.96
N VAL A 28 25.04 13.37 23.67
CA VAL A 28 23.72 13.57 23.08
C VAL A 28 22.76 12.50 23.60
N THR A 29 21.91 12.86 24.56
CA THR A 29 20.89 11.96 25.10
C THR A 29 19.48 12.39 24.68
N LEU A 30 18.68 11.41 24.23
CA LEU A 30 17.26 11.58 23.93
C LEU A 30 16.46 10.78 24.97
N PRO A 31 15.85 11.45 25.97
CA PRO A 31 15.12 10.76 27.02
C PRO A 31 13.93 9.96 26.45
N GLY A 32 13.88 8.65 26.70
CA GLY A 32 12.88 7.75 26.11
C GLY A 32 11.41 8.10 26.43
N TRP A 33 11.16 8.81 27.54
CA TRP A 33 9.81 9.28 27.89
C TRP A 33 9.26 10.30 26.89
N GLN A 34 10.12 11.10 26.25
CA GLN A 34 9.71 12.08 25.25
C GLN A 34 9.23 11.39 23.97
N ALA A 35 9.88 10.29 23.57
CA ALA A 35 9.40 9.42 22.51
C ALA A 35 8.04 8.81 22.88
N GLY A 36 7.88 8.37 24.14
CA GLY A 36 6.60 7.90 24.67
C GLY A 36 5.47 8.93 24.54
N LEU A 37 5.73 10.19 24.89
CA LEU A 37 4.75 11.28 24.72
C LEU A 37 4.43 11.57 23.26
N ALA A 38 5.43 11.54 22.36
CA ALA A 38 5.22 11.75 20.94
C ALA A 38 4.32 10.65 20.33
N PHE A 39 4.52 9.39 20.73
CA PHE A 39 3.65 8.27 20.36
C PHE A 39 2.24 8.43 20.93
N ALA A 40 2.12 8.79 22.21
CA ALA A 40 0.83 9.02 22.86
C ALA A 40 0.04 10.14 22.18
N ALA A 41 0.69 11.27 21.88
CA ALA A 41 0.09 12.36 21.12
C ALA A 41 -0.35 11.90 19.73
N GLY A 42 0.49 11.14 19.02
CA GLY A 42 0.15 10.54 17.73
C GLY A 42 -1.08 9.63 17.79
N ALA A 43 -1.19 8.80 18.84
CA ALA A 43 -2.33 7.92 19.07
C ALA A 43 -3.61 8.72 19.36
N VAL A 44 -3.52 9.77 20.19
CA VAL A 44 -4.64 10.68 20.46
C VAL A 44 -5.13 11.37 19.19
N TYR A 45 -4.22 11.93 18.38
CA TYR A 45 -4.59 12.50 17.07
C TYR A 45 -5.23 11.47 16.14
N GLY A 46 -4.72 10.23 16.13
CA GLY A 46 -5.31 9.13 15.37
C GLY A 46 -6.73 8.80 15.84
N LEU A 47 -6.96 8.70 17.14
CA LEU A 47 -8.27 8.42 17.74
C LEU A 47 -9.27 9.56 17.51
N LEU A 48 -8.83 10.82 17.61
CA LEU A 48 -9.66 11.99 17.35
C LEU A 48 -9.95 12.19 15.87
N GLY A 49 -9.01 11.83 14.99
CA GLY A 49 -9.17 11.90 13.53
C GLY A 49 -9.98 10.74 12.94
N TRP A 50 -9.99 9.58 13.59
CA TRP A 50 -10.75 8.39 13.17
C TRP A 50 -12.24 8.65 12.88
N PRO A 51 -13.02 9.32 13.75
CA PRO A 51 -14.41 9.63 13.44
C PRO A 51 -14.57 10.64 12.30
N ALA A 52 -13.57 11.49 12.06
CA ALA A 52 -13.59 12.48 10.98
C ALA A 52 -13.22 11.89 9.61
N ALA A 53 -12.56 10.73 9.56
CA ALA A 53 -12.19 10.05 8.32
C ALA A 53 -13.42 9.57 7.50
N GLY A 54 -14.62 9.59 8.10
CA GLY A 54 -15.84 9.14 7.45
C GLY A 54 -15.87 7.62 7.30
N ARG A 55 -17.08 7.04 7.34
CA ARG A 55 -17.27 5.67 6.86
C ARG A 55 -17.56 5.77 5.38
N ASP A 56 -16.75 5.13 4.54
CA ASP A 56 -17.09 4.95 3.15
C ASP A 56 -18.47 4.30 3.09
N LYS A 57 -19.42 4.95 2.40
CA LYS A 57 -20.74 4.36 2.16
C LYS A 57 -20.51 3.01 1.48
N ALA A 58 -21.21 1.97 1.95
CA ALA A 58 -21.23 0.69 1.27
C ALA A 58 -21.60 0.96 -0.21
N PRO A 59 -20.68 0.72 -1.16
CA PRO A 59 -20.92 1.08 -2.55
C PRO A 59 -22.03 0.22 -3.12
N ALA A 60 -22.83 0.80 -4.01
CA ALA A 60 -23.85 0.06 -4.75
C ALA A 60 -23.16 -0.89 -5.76
N PRO A 61 -23.76 -2.07 -6.04
CA PRO A 61 -23.29 -2.97 -7.08
C PRO A 61 -23.35 -2.31 -8.47
N ALA A 62 -22.42 -2.68 -9.34
CA ALA A 62 -22.40 -2.28 -10.75
C ALA A 62 -23.49 -3.04 -11.52
N THR A 63 -24.49 -2.31 -12.01
CA THR A 63 -25.64 -2.91 -12.73
C THR A 63 -25.42 -2.99 -14.24
N GLU A 64 -24.62 -2.08 -14.80
CA GLU A 64 -24.38 -2.04 -16.26
C GLU A 64 -23.24 -2.98 -16.69
N PRO A 65 -23.34 -3.63 -17.86
CA PRO A 65 -22.24 -4.40 -18.44
C PRO A 65 -20.98 -3.55 -18.64
N ALA A 66 -19.80 -4.18 -18.64
CA ALA A 66 -18.59 -3.47 -18.99
C ALA A 66 -18.68 -3.01 -20.47
N PRO A 67 -18.06 -1.87 -20.84
CA PRO A 67 -18.07 -1.37 -22.22
C PRO A 67 -17.74 -2.46 -23.26
N ALA A 68 -18.35 -2.38 -24.45
CA ALA A 68 -18.22 -3.43 -25.47
C ALA A 68 -16.79 -3.57 -26.01
N ASP A 69 -16.01 -2.49 -25.97
CA ASP A 69 -14.61 -2.41 -26.36
C ASP A 69 -13.64 -2.83 -25.25
N ALA A 70 -14.11 -3.01 -24.01
CA ALA A 70 -13.29 -3.50 -22.92
C ALA A 70 -12.79 -4.93 -23.23
N ALA A 71 -11.48 -5.13 -23.08
CA ALA A 71 -10.85 -6.43 -23.34
C ALA A 71 -11.46 -7.52 -22.45
N ARG A 72 -11.68 -8.70 -23.00
CA ARG A 72 -12.26 -9.87 -22.31
C ARG A 72 -11.41 -11.09 -22.57
N LEU A 73 -11.14 -11.86 -21.52
CA LEU A 73 -10.48 -13.14 -21.65
C LEU A 73 -11.53 -14.20 -22.06
N PRO A 74 -11.34 -14.94 -23.17
CA PRO A 74 -12.29 -15.96 -23.58
C PRO A 74 -12.25 -17.12 -22.59
N LEU A 75 -13.34 -17.33 -21.87
CA LEU A 75 -13.53 -18.44 -20.94
C LEU A 75 -14.78 -19.22 -21.35
N ALA A 76 -14.74 -20.56 -21.27
CA ALA A 76 -15.94 -21.38 -21.47
C ALA A 76 -16.91 -21.24 -20.27
N GLU A 77 -18.22 -21.43 -20.45
CA GLU A 77 -19.24 -21.13 -19.42
C GLU A 77 -18.96 -21.77 -18.05
N SER A 78 -18.45 -23.00 -18.03
CA SER A 78 -18.09 -23.74 -16.81
C SER A 78 -16.65 -23.52 -16.32
N GLU A 79 -15.84 -22.77 -17.08
CA GLU A 79 -14.43 -22.55 -16.77
C GLU A 79 -14.26 -21.57 -15.60
N SER A 80 -13.35 -21.93 -14.70
CA SER A 80 -12.93 -21.07 -13.60
C SER A 80 -11.46 -20.69 -13.81
N ALA A 81 -11.19 -19.39 -13.80
CA ALA A 81 -9.86 -18.85 -13.95
C ALA A 81 -9.57 -17.90 -12.79
N SER A 82 -8.33 -17.94 -12.32
CA SER A 82 -7.78 -17.00 -11.35
C SER A 82 -6.43 -16.54 -11.86
N TRP A 83 -6.20 -15.23 -11.87
CA TRP A 83 -4.92 -14.66 -12.23
C TRP A 83 -4.19 -14.22 -10.96
N THR A 84 -2.88 -14.43 -10.89
CA THR A 84 -2.07 -14.01 -9.74
C THR A 84 -0.65 -13.67 -10.16
N ARG A 85 -0.15 -12.52 -9.71
CA ARG A 85 1.24 -12.09 -9.88
C ARG A 85 1.78 -11.45 -8.61
N VAL A 86 3.10 -11.50 -8.46
CA VAL A 86 3.80 -10.78 -7.40
C VAL A 86 4.44 -9.53 -8.00
N ALA A 87 4.05 -8.37 -7.49
CA ALA A 87 4.64 -7.09 -7.82
C ALA A 87 5.57 -6.62 -6.68
N GLY A 88 6.66 -5.96 -7.04
CA GLY A 88 7.57 -5.34 -6.09
C GLY A 88 8.67 -4.57 -6.79
N GLY A 89 9.19 -3.53 -6.14
CA GLY A 89 10.31 -2.74 -6.68
C GLY A 89 11.66 -3.24 -6.17
N ARG A 90 12.65 -3.34 -7.06
CA ARG A 90 14.03 -3.75 -6.70
C ARG A 90 14.67 -2.76 -5.73
N ALA A 91 14.38 -1.47 -5.90
CA ALA A 91 14.87 -0.41 -5.04
C ALA A 91 14.41 -0.59 -3.59
N GLN A 92 13.11 -0.87 -3.35
CA GLN A 92 12.61 -1.04 -1.99
C GLN A 92 13.20 -2.28 -1.30
N VAL A 93 13.43 -3.39 -2.03
CA VAL A 93 14.14 -4.56 -1.48
C VAL A 93 15.56 -4.17 -1.05
N GLY A 94 16.27 -3.38 -1.88
CA GLY A 94 17.60 -2.88 -1.55
C GLY A 94 17.62 -1.99 -0.30
N VAL A 95 16.70 -1.02 -0.21
CA VAL A 95 16.58 -0.12 0.97
C VAL A 95 16.26 -0.92 2.24
N GLY A 96 15.37 -1.90 2.14
CA GLY A 96 15.03 -2.76 3.26
C GLY A 96 16.23 -3.62 3.72
N ALA A 97 17.00 -4.18 2.79
CA ALA A 97 18.22 -4.91 3.12
C ALA A 97 19.27 -4.02 3.81
N ILE A 98 19.50 -2.81 3.28
CA ILE A 98 20.41 -1.83 3.89
C ILE A 98 19.96 -1.49 5.31
N THR A 99 18.66 -1.27 5.52
CA THR A 99 18.12 -0.94 6.84
C THR A 99 18.33 -2.08 7.85
N LEU A 100 18.16 -3.34 7.43
CA LEU A 100 18.43 -4.49 8.29
C LEU A 100 19.91 -4.63 8.63
N VAL A 101 20.80 -4.42 7.65
CA VAL A 101 22.25 -4.42 7.89
C VAL A 101 22.64 -3.31 8.87
N SER A 102 22.11 -2.10 8.67
CA SER A 102 22.32 -0.97 9.59
C SER A 102 21.81 -1.28 11.00
N ALA A 103 20.67 -1.95 11.15
CA ALA A 103 20.14 -2.36 12.46
C ALA A 103 21.11 -3.29 13.20
N VAL A 104 21.70 -4.25 12.49
CA VAL A 104 22.71 -5.16 13.07
C VAL A 104 23.96 -4.39 13.50
N LEU A 105 24.48 -3.50 12.65
CA LEU A 105 25.64 -2.66 12.96
C LEU A 105 25.38 -1.77 14.19
N ILE A 106 24.20 -1.15 14.28
CA ILE A 106 23.77 -0.37 15.44
C ILE A 106 23.75 -1.25 16.70
N GLY A 107 23.35 -2.52 16.59
CA GLY A 107 23.38 -3.47 17.70
C GLY A 107 24.78 -3.67 18.27
N PHE A 108 25.79 -3.75 17.42
CA PHE A 108 27.19 -3.88 17.83
C PHE A 108 27.79 -2.59 18.40
N VAL A 109 27.39 -1.42 17.88
CA VAL A 109 28.02 -0.13 18.25
C VAL A 109 27.30 0.58 19.40
N ALA A 110 25.97 0.57 19.40
CA ALA A 110 25.12 1.34 20.32
C ALA A 110 24.23 0.45 21.21
N GLY A 111 24.33 -0.87 21.06
CA GLY A 111 23.58 -1.85 21.83
C GLY A 111 22.26 -2.29 21.20
N TRP A 112 21.81 -3.49 21.59
CA TRP A 112 20.62 -4.14 21.05
C TRP A 112 19.29 -3.36 21.18
N PRO A 113 19.05 -2.52 22.20
CA PRO A 113 17.84 -1.72 22.25
C PRO A 113 17.68 -0.76 21.04
N ALA A 114 18.77 -0.11 20.63
CA ALA A 114 18.77 0.76 19.45
C ALA A 114 18.57 -0.05 18.15
N ALA A 115 19.17 -1.24 18.07
CA ALA A 115 18.98 -2.17 16.95
C ALA A 115 17.51 -2.61 16.82
N LEU A 116 16.85 -2.93 17.94
CA LEU A 116 15.44 -3.34 17.95
C LEU A 116 14.52 -2.24 17.44
N ILE A 117 14.79 -0.97 17.80
CA ILE A 117 14.04 0.17 17.26
C ILE A 117 14.24 0.27 15.74
N CYS A 118 15.47 0.20 15.25
CA CYS A 118 15.73 0.21 13.80
C CYS A 118 15.06 -0.98 13.08
N ALA A 119 15.13 -2.18 13.66
CA ALA A 119 14.49 -3.37 13.12
C ALA A 119 12.95 -3.23 13.08
N ALA A 120 12.35 -2.60 14.09
CA ALA A 120 10.91 -2.35 14.14
C ALA A 120 10.41 -1.50 12.95
N PHE A 121 11.25 -0.66 12.35
CA PHE A 121 10.91 0.09 11.13
C PHE A 121 11.39 -0.60 9.84
N GLY A 122 12.55 -1.27 9.87
CA GLY A 122 13.11 -1.93 8.69
C GLY A 122 12.37 -3.20 8.27
N VAL A 123 11.91 -4.01 9.24
CA VAL A 123 11.21 -5.27 8.97
C VAL A 123 9.88 -5.02 8.24
N PRO A 124 8.98 -4.12 8.71
CA PRO A 124 7.77 -3.81 7.97
C PRO A 124 8.05 -3.29 6.56
N LEU A 125 9.10 -2.47 6.38
CA LEU A 125 9.48 -1.97 5.07
C LEU A 125 9.72 -3.16 4.12
N VAL A 126 10.60 -4.10 4.49
CA VAL A 126 10.92 -5.30 3.69
C VAL A 126 9.68 -6.16 3.42
N LEU A 127 8.87 -6.40 4.44
CA LEU A 127 7.69 -7.27 4.33
C LEU A 127 6.62 -6.70 3.40
N LEU A 128 6.51 -5.37 3.32
CA LEU A 128 5.53 -4.66 2.50
C LEU A 128 6.07 -4.23 1.12
N CYS A 129 7.36 -4.49 0.83
CA CYS A 129 7.97 -4.20 -0.47
C CYS A 129 7.44 -5.06 -1.63
N ARG A 130 6.83 -6.20 -1.30
CA ARG A 130 6.27 -7.12 -2.30
C ARG A 130 4.83 -7.43 -1.98
N VAL A 131 3.98 -7.29 -2.97
CA VAL A 131 2.57 -7.62 -2.89
C VAL A 131 2.23 -8.67 -3.93
N ARG A 132 1.43 -9.64 -3.53
CA ARG A 132 0.72 -10.55 -4.40
C ARG A 132 -0.60 -9.89 -4.77
N VAL A 133 -0.81 -9.71 -6.07
CA VAL A 133 -2.06 -9.24 -6.66
C VAL A 133 -2.73 -10.45 -7.29
N SER A 134 -3.99 -10.69 -6.94
CA SER A 134 -4.80 -11.73 -7.54
C SER A 134 -6.12 -11.15 -8.04
N ALA A 135 -6.53 -11.56 -9.24
CA ALA A 135 -7.82 -11.24 -9.83
C ALA A 135 -8.61 -12.54 -9.96
N ASP A 136 -9.75 -12.62 -9.27
CA ASP A 136 -10.64 -13.77 -9.24
C ASP A 136 -12.11 -13.34 -9.16
N ARG A 137 -13.02 -14.30 -8.94
CA ARG A 137 -14.46 -14.03 -8.78
C ARG A 137 -14.80 -13.15 -7.57
N ARG A 138 -13.88 -12.99 -6.62
CA ARG A 138 -14.02 -12.08 -5.46
C ARG A 138 -13.49 -10.68 -5.77
N GLY A 139 -13.08 -10.41 -7.01
CA GLY A 139 -12.53 -9.15 -7.48
C GLY A 139 -11.01 -9.07 -7.38
N ILE A 140 -10.50 -7.87 -7.11
CA ILE A 140 -9.05 -7.63 -6.98
C ILE A 140 -8.65 -7.80 -5.52
N THR A 141 -7.73 -8.71 -5.26
CA THR A 141 -7.13 -8.89 -3.94
C THR A 141 -5.65 -8.55 -3.99
N VAL A 142 -5.22 -7.65 -3.10
CA VAL A 142 -3.83 -7.31 -2.88
C VAL A 142 -3.43 -7.74 -1.47
N THR A 143 -2.40 -8.56 -1.35
CA THR A 143 -1.89 -9.10 -0.07
C THR A 143 -0.37 -9.04 -0.09
N PRO A 144 0.32 -8.76 1.03
CA PRO A 144 1.76 -8.92 1.11
C PRO A 144 2.18 -10.31 0.61
N ALA A 145 3.34 -10.38 -0.06
CA ALA A 145 3.81 -11.65 -0.61
C ALA A 145 4.17 -12.68 0.48
N VAL A 146 4.49 -12.20 1.68
CA VAL A 146 5.05 -13.00 2.79
C VAL A 146 4.05 -13.18 3.94
N LEU A 147 3.11 -12.24 4.12
CA LEU A 147 2.11 -12.29 5.19
C LEU A 147 0.71 -12.48 4.63
N PRO A 148 -0.18 -13.25 5.31
CA PRO A 148 -1.57 -13.39 4.91
C PRO A 148 -2.42 -12.13 5.18
N TRP A 149 -1.89 -11.17 5.95
CA TRP A 149 -2.52 -9.91 6.34
C TRP A 149 -1.46 -8.80 6.44
N PRO A 150 -1.75 -7.53 6.13
CA PRO A 150 -3.03 -6.93 5.74
C PRO A 150 -3.49 -7.30 4.33
N ARG A 151 -4.80 -7.55 4.15
CA ARG A 151 -5.40 -7.84 2.85
C ARG A 151 -6.29 -6.68 2.42
N LEU A 152 -6.06 -6.17 1.22
CA LEU A 152 -6.94 -5.21 0.56
C LEU A 152 -7.74 -5.95 -0.51
N ASN A 153 -9.07 -5.87 -0.45
CA ASN A 153 -9.95 -6.48 -1.44
C ASN A 153 -10.89 -5.42 -2.01
N VAL A 154 -10.94 -5.36 -3.34
CA VAL A 154 -11.91 -4.60 -4.11
C VAL A 154 -12.85 -5.62 -4.74
N PRO A 155 -14.08 -5.77 -4.22
CA PRO A 155 -15.02 -6.79 -4.70
C PRO A 155 -15.44 -6.53 -6.15
N LEU A 156 -15.70 -7.61 -6.89
CA LEU A 156 -16.03 -7.58 -8.31
C LEU A 156 -17.30 -6.76 -8.59
N GLU A 157 -18.30 -6.87 -7.71
CA GLU A 157 -19.54 -6.09 -7.71
C GLU A 157 -19.31 -4.57 -7.76
N ARG A 158 -18.17 -4.07 -7.27
CA ARG A 158 -17.86 -2.63 -7.29
C ARG A 158 -17.15 -2.19 -8.56
N ILE A 159 -16.65 -3.12 -9.36
CA ILE A 159 -15.87 -2.83 -10.56
C ILE A 159 -16.86 -2.64 -11.71
N GLU A 160 -16.91 -1.43 -12.26
CA GLU A 160 -17.67 -1.14 -13.48
C GLU A 160 -16.90 -1.64 -14.70
N GLU A 161 -15.63 -1.24 -14.78
CA GLU A 161 -14.74 -1.48 -15.91
C GLU A 161 -13.32 -1.72 -15.39
N ALA A 162 -12.65 -2.75 -15.91
CA ALA A 162 -11.23 -2.98 -15.69
C ALA A 162 -10.45 -2.72 -17.00
N GLY A 163 -9.44 -1.87 -16.91
CA GLY A 163 -8.47 -1.60 -17.95
C GLY A 163 -7.04 -1.82 -17.45
N HIS A 164 -6.09 -1.54 -18.33
CA HIS A 164 -4.68 -1.47 -17.96
C HIS A 164 -4.09 -0.18 -18.50
N ARG A 165 -3.12 0.38 -17.77
CA ARG A 165 -2.38 1.56 -18.22
C ARG A 165 -0.96 1.52 -17.68
N SER A 166 -0.02 2.12 -18.41
CA SER A 166 1.32 2.36 -17.88
C SER A 166 1.27 3.55 -16.92
N VAL A 167 1.83 3.37 -15.72
CA VAL A 167 1.87 4.38 -14.67
C VAL A 167 3.30 4.63 -14.26
N ASP A 168 3.71 5.90 -14.23
CA ASP A 168 4.94 6.32 -13.58
C ASP A 168 4.68 6.63 -12.09
N ALA A 169 5.36 5.90 -11.22
CA ALA A 169 5.15 6.02 -9.77
C ALA A 169 5.42 7.45 -9.26
N LEU A 170 6.42 8.15 -9.81
CA LEU A 170 6.81 9.49 -9.35
C LEU A 170 5.97 10.57 -10.00
N ARG A 171 5.78 10.51 -11.33
CA ARG A 171 5.10 11.57 -12.08
C ARG A 171 3.59 11.53 -11.91
N ASP A 172 2.99 10.35 -11.92
CA ASP A 172 1.53 10.23 -11.96
C ASP A 172 0.94 10.16 -10.54
N LEU A 173 1.68 9.59 -9.58
CA LEU A 173 1.16 9.26 -8.25
C LEU A 173 2.01 9.80 -7.08
N GLY A 174 3.06 10.57 -7.38
CA GLY A 174 3.86 11.27 -6.36
C GLY A 174 4.63 10.32 -5.45
N GLY A 175 5.10 9.19 -5.97
CA GLY A 175 5.96 8.21 -5.30
C GLY A 175 5.29 6.87 -5.02
N TRP A 176 6.02 6.03 -4.30
CA TRP A 176 5.64 4.64 -4.01
C TRP A 176 4.77 4.49 -2.75
N GLY A 177 4.01 3.40 -2.70
CA GLY A 177 3.22 2.99 -1.54
C GLY A 177 1.72 2.91 -1.82
N TYR A 178 0.94 2.86 -0.75
CA TYR A 178 -0.51 3.02 -0.82
C TYR A 178 -0.86 4.50 -0.96
N LYS A 179 -1.71 4.81 -1.95
CA LYS A 179 -2.18 6.16 -2.22
C LYS A 179 -3.70 6.17 -2.14
N ALA A 180 -4.23 7.12 -1.40
CA ALA A 180 -5.66 7.39 -1.32
C ALA A 180 -5.88 8.88 -1.52
N HIS A 181 -6.27 9.25 -2.73
CA HIS A 181 -6.68 10.60 -3.10
C HIS A 181 -8.19 10.59 -3.37
N PRO A 182 -8.87 11.75 -3.27
CA PRO A 182 -10.25 11.85 -3.72
C PRO A 182 -10.36 11.38 -5.19
N GLY A 183 -11.09 10.29 -5.41
CA GLY A 183 -11.31 9.72 -6.75
C GLY A 183 -10.25 8.73 -7.25
N VAL A 184 -9.07 8.58 -6.62
CA VAL A 184 -8.07 7.58 -7.03
C VAL A 184 -7.43 6.94 -5.80
N SER A 185 -7.53 5.61 -5.71
CA SER A 185 -6.87 4.81 -4.69
C SER A 185 -5.99 3.74 -5.34
N GLY A 186 -4.92 3.31 -4.68
CA GLY A 186 -4.06 2.33 -5.32
C GLY A 186 -2.79 1.97 -4.59
N ILE A 187 -2.14 0.92 -5.08
CA ILE A 187 -0.85 0.44 -4.58
C ILE A 187 0.18 0.51 -5.71
N VAL A 188 1.22 1.32 -5.49
CA VAL A 188 2.25 1.63 -6.46
C VAL A 188 3.59 1.20 -5.89
N LEU A 189 4.12 0.07 -6.35
CA LEU A 189 5.44 -0.41 -5.89
C LEU A 189 6.53 -0.22 -6.94
N ARG A 190 6.16 -0.13 -8.21
CA ARG A 190 7.06 0.12 -9.33
C ARG A 190 6.37 0.94 -10.41
N SER A 191 7.12 1.69 -11.20
CA SER A 191 6.60 2.24 -12.46
C SER A 191 6.39 1.11 -13.48
N GLY A 192 5.48 1.32 -14.44
CA GLY A 192 5.18 0.44 -15.56
C GLY A 192 3.72 0.04 -15.61
N ASP A 193 3.44 -1.16 -16.15
CA ASP A 193 2.06 -1.62 -16.35
C ASP A 193 1.30 -1.75 -15.02
N ALA A 194 0.02 -1.38 -15.04
CA ALA A 194 -0.85 -1.34 -13.88
C ALA A 194 -2.30 -1.66 -14.28
N ILE A 195 -2.99 -2.39 -13.41
CA ILE A 195 -4.44 -2.59 -13.51
C ILE A 195 -5.12 -1.30 -13.07
N SER A 196 -6.06 -0.81 -13.86
CA SER A 196 -6.94 0.31 -13.55
C SER A 196 -8.37 -0.22 -13.49
N ALA A 197 -9.03 -0.13 -12.34
CA ALA A 197 -10.41 -0.53 -12.17
C ALA A 197 -11.26 0.68 -11.81
N ARG A 198 -12.20 1.05 -12.68
CA ARG A 198 -13.20 2.08 -12.36
C ARG A 198 -14.27 1.47 -11.47
N LEU A 199 -14.53 2.14 -10.35
CA LEU A 199 -15.48 1.71 -9.34
C LEU A 199 -16.81 2.46 -9.47
N THR A 200 -17.89 1.88 -8.93
CA THR A 200 -19.26 2.44 -9.00
C THR A 200 -19.46 3.81 -8.34
N ASN A 201 -18.54 4.21 -7.46
CA ASN A 201 -18.52 5.52 -6.85
C ASN A 201 -17.79 6.58 -7.70
N GLY A 202 -17.41 6.24 -8.95
CA GLY A 202 -16.62 7.07 -9.84
C GLY A 202 -15.12 7.13 -9.50
N SER A 203 -14.67 6.39 -8.47
CA SER A 203 -13.24 6.34 -8.13
C SER A 203 -12.50 5.27 -8.92
N GLU A 204 -11.21 5.46 -9.11
CA GLU A 204 -10.32 4.53 -9.79
C GLU A 204 -9.46 3.79 -8.76
N PHE A 205 -9.38 2.45 -8.87
CA PHE A 205 -8.42 1.64 -8.14
C PHE A 205 -7.27 1.21 -9.05
N VAL A 206 -6.04 1.61 -8.70
CA VAL A 206 -4.85 1.36 -9.52
C VAL A 206 -3.85 0.47 -8.78
N VAL A 207 -3.39 -0.60 -9.42
CA VAL A 207 -2.34 -1.46 -8.85
C VAL A 207 -1.27 -1.80 -9.89
N THR A 208 -0.02 -1.45 -9.58
CA THR A 208 1.12 -1.70 -10.48
C THR A 208 1.51 -3.18 -10.43
N VAL A 209 1.42 -3.87 -11.55
CA VAL A 209 1.72 -5.30 -11.66
C VAL A 209 2.03 -5.67 -13.11
N ASP A 210 2.88 -6.66 -13.32
CA ASP A 210 3.16 -7.16 -14.66
C ASP A 210 1.93 -7.86 -15.21
N ASP A 211 1.74 -7.85 -16.53
CA ASP A 211 0.63 -8.56 -17.18
C ASP A 211 -0.76 -8.04 -16.73
N ALA A 212 -0.87 -6.72 -16.57
CA ALA A 212 -2.12 -6.09 -16.12
C ALA A 212 -3.23 -6.20 -17.18
N ALA A 213 -2.87 -6.23 -18.47
CA ALA A 213 -3.82 -6.44 -19.56
C ALA A 213 -4.60 -7.75 -19.42
N THR A 214 -3.92 -8.86 -19.10
CA THR A 214 -4.57 -10.17 -18.90
C THR A 214 -5.45 -10.17 -17.65
N ALA A 215 -5.01 -9.53 -16.56
CA ALA A 215 -5.80 -9.40 -15.36
C ALA A 215 -7.09 -8.57 -15.59
N ALA A 216 -6.97 -7.44 -16.30
CA ALA A 216 -8.10 -6.60 -16.67
C ALA A 216 -9.10 -7.36 -17.56
N ALA A 217 -8.59 -8.08 -18.57
CA ALA A 217 -9.41 -8.90 -19.45
C ALA A 217 -10.17 -10.00 -18.70
N LEU A 218 -9.52 -10.65 -17.72
CA LEU A 218 -10.17 -11.62 -16.85
C LEU A 218 -11.28 -10.97 -15.99
N LEU A 219 -11.00 -9.82 -15.37
CA LEU A 219 -11.97 -9.12 -14.52
C LEU A 219 -13.23 -8.72 -15.28
N ASN A 220 -13.09 -8.19 -16.51
CA ASN A 220 -14.25 -7.85 -17.35
C ASN A 220 -15.08 -9.09 -17.69
N THR A 221 -14.45 -10.22 -18.04
CA THR A 221 -15.16 -11.48 -18.29
C THR A 221 -15.91 -11.98 -17.04
N LEU A 222 -15.29 -11.88 -15.87
CA LEU A 222 -15.92 -12.31 -14.61
C LEU A 222 -17.09 -11.39 -14.22
N ALA A 223 -16.93 -10.06 -14.39
CA ALA A 223 -17.97 -9.08 -14.09
C ALA A 223 -19.22 -9.29 -14.97
N ASP A 224 -19.03 -9.53 -16.28
CA ASP A 224 -20.14 -9.78 -17.19
C ASP A 224 -20.89 -11.08 -16.84
N ARG A 225 -20.17 -12.12 -16.42
CA ARG A 225 -20.78 -13.38 -15.94
C ARG A 225 -21.60 -13.16 -14.68
N GLU A 226 -21.06 -12.46 -13.69
CA GLU A 226 -21.76 -12.16 -12.44
C GLU A 226 -23.05 -11.39 -12.69
N ARG A 227 -23.02 -10.36 -13.55
CA ARG A 227 -24.20 -9.59 -13.94
C ARG A 227 -25.22 -10.42 -14.73
N SER A 228 -24.77 -11.32 -15.60
CA SER A 228 -25.67 -12.22 -16.34
C SER A 228 -26.41 -13.20 -15.43
N ILE A 229 -25.80 -13.59 -14.31
CA ILE A 229 -26.42 -14.46 -13.30
C ILE A 229 -27.38 -13.63 -12.44
N GLY A 230 -26.97 -12.44 -12.00
CA GLY A 230 -27.79 -11.54 -11.20
C GLY A 230 -29.04 -11.03 -11.92
N GLY A 231 -28.99 -10.83 -13.24
CA GLY A 231 -30.14 -10.44 -14.05
C GLY A 231 -31.14 -11.58 -14.36
N ARG A 232 -30.82 -12.83 -13.98
CA ARG A 232 -31.70 -14.00 -14.14
C ARG A 232 -32.44 -14.39 -12.85
N ALA A 233 -32.10 -13.76 -11.72
CA ALA A 233 -32.74 -13.96 -10.42
C ALA A 233 -33.86 -12.94 -10.19
#